data_AF-A0AAV8XB36-F1
#
_entry.id   AF-A0AAV8XB36-F1
#
_cell.length_a   1.000
_cell.length_b   1.000
_cell.length_c   1.000
_cell.angle_alpha   90.00
_cell.angle_beta   90.00
_cell.angle_gamma   90.00
#
_symmetry.space_group_name_H-M   'P 1'
#
loop_
_entity.id
_entity.type
_entity.pdbx_description
1 polymer ?
#
loop_
_entity_poly.entity_id
_entity_poly.type
_entity_poly.pdbx_seq_one_letter_code
_entity_poly.pdbx_strand_id
1 'polypeptide(L)'
;MYNFKLIQANNRSQSFTLSGNSNNRVQAMVGSTGGSNFCQADYLIIPMATNVGRPSTGPSISVDRICGGVLSADVTFTPTTVRSTVKPFRLWFHADGVEAPTDVDNKGFCLNY
;
A
#
# COMPACT_ATOMS: atom_id res chain seq x y z
N MET A 1 -15.88 -3.86 10.33
CA MET A 1 -14.43 -3.72 10.57
C MET A 1 -13.82 -4.74 9.66
N TYR A 2 -12.97 -4.30 8.74
CA TYR A 2 -12.42 -5.15 7.69
C TYR A 2 -10.89 -5.17 7.83
N ASN A 3 -10.30 -6.36 7.80
CA ASN A 3 -8.86 -6.57 7.97
C ASN A 3 -8.28 -7.08 6.65
N PHE A 4 -7.42 -6.30 6.04
CA PHE A 4 -6.80 -6.61 4.76
C PHE A 4 -5.43 -7.20 4.99
N LYS A 5 -5.23 -8.42 4.51
CA LYS A 5 -3.92 -9.07 4.48
C LYS A 5 -3.58 -9.45 3.05
N LEU A 6 -2.30 -9.43 2.72
CA LEU A 6 -1.84 -9.92 1.42
C LEU A 6 -2.11 -11.43 1.27
N ILE A 7 -2.69 -11.80 0.14
CA ILE A 7 -2.71 -13.21 -0.31
C ILE A 7 -1.46 -13.40 -1.14
N GLN A 8 -0.71 -14.45 -0.81
CA GLN A 8 0.34 -14.93 -1.68
C GLN A 8 -0.30 -15.72 -2.83
N ALA A 9 -0.97 -15.04 -3.77
CA ALA A 9 -1.55 -15.71 -4.92
C ALA A 9 -0.41 -16.32 -5.76
N ASN A 10 -0.48 -17.64 -6.00
CA ASN A 10 0.52 -18.41 -6.74
C ASN A 10 1.96 -18.32 -6.19
N ASN A 11 2.14 -18.31 -4.86
CA ASN A 11 3.47 -18.31 -4.24
C ASN A 11 4.37 -17.15 -4.72
N ARG A 12 3.77 -16.04 -5.17
CA ARG A 12 4.50 -14.86 -5.63
C ARG A 12 5.14 -14.18 -4.43
N SER A 13 6.45 -13.95 -4.52
CA SER A 13 7.25 -13.21 -3.53
C SER A 13 6.81 -11.75 -3.37
N GLN A 14 6.00 -11.22 -4.30
CA GLN A 14 5.53 -9.83 -4.32
C GLN A 14 4.04 -9.76 -4.69
N SER A 15 3.18 -9.78 -3.66
CA SER A 15 1.72 -9.69 -3.81
C SER A 15 1.18 -8.26 -3.70
N PHE A 16 2.06 -7.26 -3.55
CA PHE A 16 1.74 -5.84 -3.54
C PHE A 16 2.89 -5.04 -4.14
N THR A 17 2.70 -4.50 -5.34
CA THR A 17 3.69 -3.70 -6.06
C THR A 17 2.95 -2.66 -6.91
N LEU A 18 2.88 -1.44 -6.41
CA LEU A 18 2.19 -0.32 -7.05
C LEU A 18 3.14 0.78 -7.50
N SER A 19 4.31 0.91 -6.88
CA SER A 19 5.31 1.90 -7.31
C SER A 19 6.71 1.43 -6.96
N GLY A 20 7.71 2.01 -7.62
CA GLY A 20 9.13 1.69 -7.52
C GLY A 20 9.54 0.47 -8.34
N ASN A 21 10.84 0.21 -8.33
CA ASN A 21 11.44 -0.91 -9.06
C ASN A 21 11.20 -2.22 -8.31
N SER A 22 10.22 -3.00 -8.77
CA SER A 22 9.84 -4.28 -8.17
C SER A 22 10.93 -5.36 -8.29
N ASN A 23 11.96 -5.19 -9.12
CA ASN A 23 13.12 -6.08 -9.09
C ASN A 23 13.97 -5.89 -7.82
N ASN A 24 13.78 -4.78 -7.10
CA ASN A 24 14.39 -4.49 -5.82
C ASN A 24 13.35 -4.51 -4.69
N ARG A 25 13.83 -4.53 -3.44
CA ARG A 25 12.96 -4.36 -2.28
C ARG A 25 12.49 -2.91 -2.22
N VAL A 26 11.19 -2.67 -2.44
CA VAL A 26 10.58 -1.33 -2.34
C VAL A 26 9.78 -1.24 -1.04
N GLN A 27 9.93 -0.13 -0.32
CA GLN A 27 9.15 0.12 0.90
C GLN A 27 7.69 0.48 0.56
N ALA A 28 6.82 0.35 1.55
CA ALA A 28 5.51 0.97 1.52
C ALA A 28 5.66 2.49 1.57
N MET A 29 4.79 3.16 0.86
CA MET A 29 4.63 4.60 0.84
C MET A 29 3.17 4.90 1.16
N VAL A 30 2.92 6.02 1.82
CA VAL A 30 1.58 6.33 2.35
C VAL A 30 1.23 7.80 2.22
N GLY A 31 -0.06 8.08 2.10
CA GLY A 31 -0.61 9.43 2.10
C GLY A 31 -0.54 10.13 0.74
N SER A 32 -1.14 11.32 0.68
CA SER A 32 -1.34 12.10 -0.55
C SER A 32 -0.45 13.34 -0.67
N THR A 33 0.24 13.75 0.38
CA THR A 33 0.86 15.08 0.45
C THR A 33 2.15 15.07 1.26
N GLY A 34 3.25 15.45 0.62
CA GLY A 34 4.54 15.74 1.27
C GLY A 34 5.72 15.51 0.32
N GLY A 35 6.96 15.58 0.85
CA GLY A 35 8.19 15.60 0.05
C GLY A 35 8.76 14.25 -0.39
N SER A 36 8.68 13.20 0.44
CA SER A 36 9.20 11.86 0.13
C SER A 36 8.32 10.74 0.70
N ASN A 37 8.19 9.63 -0.02
CA ASN A 37 7.39 8.45 0.36
C ASN A 37 5.85 8.66 0.38
N PHE A 38 5.36 9.50 -0.54
CA PHE A 38 3.94 9.77 -0.74
C PHE A 38 3.43 9.17 -2.05
N CYS A 39 2.14 8.85 -2.06
CA CYS A 39 1.48 8.19 -3.18
C CYS A 39 0.84 9.22 -4.13
N GLN A 40 1.58 9.59 -5.18
CA GLN A 40 1.17 10.56 -6.20
C GLN A 40 0.65 9.91 -7.47
N ALA A 41 1.36 8.90 -7.99
CA ALA A 41 1.03 8.18 -9.22
C ALA A 41 0.03 7.05 -8.91
N ASP A 42 0.50 5.81 -8.78
CA ASP A 42 -0.34 4.65 -8.55
C ASP A 42 -0.57 4.37 -7.06
N TYR A 43 -1.83 4.21 -6.65
CA TYR A 43 -2.15 3.93 -5.25
C TYR A 43 -3.48 3.23 -5.02
N LEU A 44 -3.52 2.49 -3.92
CA LEU A 44 -4.72 1.90 -3.36
C LEU A 44 -5.22 2.78 -2.21
N ILE A 45 -6.50 3.13 -2.24
CA ILE A 45 -7.17 3.81 -1.14
C ILE A 45 -7.87 2.78 -0.26
N ILE A 46 -7.44 2.72 1.00
CA ILE A 46 -8.11 2.00 2.08
C ILE A 46 -8.48 3.07 3.12
N PRO A 47 -9.76 3.48 3.23
CA PRO A 47 -10.12 4.62 4.06
C PRO A 47 -9.81 4.37 5.55
N MET A 48 -9.15 5.33 6.19
CA MET A 48 -8.63 5.24 7.55
C MET A 48 -7.86 3.93 7.84
N ALA A 49 -6.94 3.54 6.95
CA ALA A 49 -6.11 2.36 7.14
C ALA A 49 -5.17 2.52 8.34
N THR A 50 -5.15 1.49 9.18
CA THR A 50 -4.27 1.39 10.35
C THR A 50 -3.60 0.03 10.39
N ASN A 51 -2.37 -0.08 10.90
CA ASN A 51 -1.71 -1.37 11.05
C ASN A 51 -2.33 -2.17 12.19
N VAL A 52 -2.43 -3.48 12.01
CA VAL A 52 -2.83 -4.42 13.06
C VAL A 52 -1.58 -4.98 13.74
N GLY A 53 -1.57 -5.03 15.08
CA GLY A 53 -0.50 -5.67 15.85
C GLY A 53 0.82 -4.88 15.92
N ARG A 54 0.89 -3.70 15.31
CA ARG A 54 2.00 -2.75 15.50
C ARG A 54 1.51 -1.30 15.46
N PRO A 55 2.06 -0.39 16.27
CA PRO A 55 1.80 1.05 16.14
C PRO A 55 2.29 1.57 14.79
N SER A 56 1.55 2.48 14.15
CA SER A 56 2.04 3.19 12.96
C SER A 56 3.15 4.15 13.38
N THR A 57 4.33 4.04 12.76
CA THR A 57 5.43 4.99 12.93
C THR A 57 5.38 6.00 11.79
N GLY A 58 4.52 7.01 11.90
CA GLY A 58 4.31 8.01 10.86
C GLY A 58 3.55 9.24 11.35
N PRO A 59 3.47 10.30 10.53
CA PRO A 59 2.84 11.56 10.90
C PRO A 59 1.32 11.45 11.10
N SER A 60 0.67 10.39 10.61
CA SER A 60 -0.74 10.13 10.83
C SER A 60 -0.98 8.73 11.40
N ILE A 61 -1.88 8.65 12.39
CA ILE A 61 -2.32 7.39 13.01
C ILE A 61 -3.11 6.50 12.03
N SER A 62 -3.65 7.10 10.97
CA SER A 62 -4.36 6.46 9.88
C SER A 62 -3.97 7.09 8.55
N VAL A 63 -3.93 6.31 7.48
CA VAL A 63 -3.63 6.78 6.12
C VAL A 63 -4.74 6.36 5.18
N ASP A 64 -4.92 7.11 4.09
CA ASP A 64 -5.92 6.76 3.09
C ASP A 64 -5.29 6.14 1.85
N ARG A 65 -4.12 6.61 1.41
CA ARG A 65 -3.41 6.09 0.23
C ARG A 65 -2.25 5.20 0.64
N ILE A 66 -2.11 4.05 0.00
CA ILE A 66 -1.00 3.09 0.16
C ILE A 66 -0.47 2.72 -1.22
N CYS A 67 0.85 2.77 -1.38
CA CYS A 67 1.57 2.42 -2.61
C CYS A 67 2.97 1.87 -2.28
N GLY A 68 3.81 1.63 -3.30
CA GLY A 68 5.13 1.02 -3.13
C GLY A 68 5.14 -0.50 -3.25
N GLY A 69 6.06 -1.18 -2.55
CA GLY A 69 6.35 -2.61 -2.74
C GLY A 69 5.88 -3.57 -1.64
N VAL A 70 5.24 -3.06 -0.60
CA VAL A 70 4.60 -3.88 0.45
C VAL A 70 3.33 -3.21 0.96
N LEU A 71 2.38 -3.98 1.50
CA LEU A 71 1.17 -3.45 2.12
C LEU A 71 1.46 -3.01 3.56
N SER A 72 1.25 -1.73 3.85
CA SER A 72 1.44 -1.14 5.19
C SER A 72 0.77 0.22 5.29
N ALA A 73 0.32 0.59 6.49
CA ALA A 73 -0.20 1.93 6.81
C ALA A 73 0.90 2.88 7.38
N ASP A 74 2.17 2.51 7.22
CA ASP A 74 3.37 3.28 7.55
C ASP A 74 4.49 3.07 6.52
N VAL A 75 5.45 4.00 6.46
CA VAL A 75 6.62 3.90 5.55
C VAL A 75 7.60 2.87 6.09
N THR A 76 7.60 1.68 5.48
CA THR A 76 8.43 0.57 5.94
C THR A 76 8.61 -0.48 4.85
N PHE A 77 9.65 -1.29 4.99
CA PHE A 77 9.83 -2.47 4.15
C PHE A 77 9.17 -3.74 4.70
N THR A 78 8.48 -3.64 5.84
CA THR A 78 7.86 -4.79 6.52
C THR A 78 6.36 -4.80 6.25
N PRO A 79 5.82 -5.78 5.51
CA PRO A 79 4.39 -5.87 5.27
C PRO A 79 3.62 -6.10 6.57
N THR A 80 2.37 -5.65 6.60
CA THR A 80 1.46 -5.93 7.71
C THR A 80 0.01 -6.02 7.25
N THR A 81 -0.84 -6.59 8.10
CA THR A 81 -2.28 -6.51 7.94
C THR A 81 -2.72 -5.09 8.24
N VAL A 82 -3.47 -4.47 7.33
CA VAL A 82 -4.07 -3.16 7.53
C VAL A 82 -5.55 -3.29 7.79
N ARG A 83 -6.11 -2.35 8.55
CA ARG A 83 -7.49 -2.38 9.03
C ARG A 83 -8.18 -1.07 8.73
N SER A 84 -9.42 -1.16 8.26
CA SER A 84 -10.35 -0.04 8.15
C SER A 84 -11.59 -0.25 9.05
N THR A 85 -12.00 0.83 9.72
CA THR A 85 -13.22 0.89 10.54
C THR A 85 -14.37 1.61 9.82
N VAL A 86 -14.13 2.18 8.64
CA VAL A 86 -15.10 2.97 7.87
C VAL A 86 -16.22 2.09 7.32
N LYS A 87 -17.46 2.60 7.35
CA LYS A 87 -18.67 1.96 6.81
C LYS A 87 -19.51 2.98 6.03
N PRO A 88 -20.05 2.65 4.84
CA PRO A 88 -19.80 1.42 4.08
C PRO A 88 -18.33 1.35 3.65
N PHE A 89 -17.79 0.12 3.58
CA PHE A 89 -16.41 -0.07 3.17
C PHE A 89 -16.31 0.00 1.64
N ARG A 90 -15.37 0.81 1.14
CA ARG A 90 -15.08 0.95 -0.29
C ARG A 90 -13.58 1.03 -0.50
N LEU A 91 -13.07 0.20 -1.41
CA LEU A 91 -11.72 0.31 -1.95
C LEU A 91 -11.76 1.19 -3.21
N TRP A 92 -10.75 2.04 -3.37
CA TRP A 92 -10.51 2.72 -4.64
C TRP A 92 -9.09 2.42 -5.10
N PHE A 93 -8.94 2.12 -6.38
CA PHE A 93 -7.64 2.00 -7.01
C PHE A 93 -7.50 3.11 -8.03
N HIS A 94 -6.35 3.78 -8.01
CA HIS A 94 -5.99 4.81 -8.98
C HIS A 94 -4.66 4.41 -9.62
N ALA A 95 -4.63 4.50 -10.94
CA ALA A 95 -3.42 4.43 -11.74
C ALA A 95 -3.47 5.55 -12.78
N ASP A 96 -2.33 6.18 -13.05
CA ASP A 96 -2.25 7.34 -13.95
C ASP A 96 -1.97 6.97 -15.42
N GLY A 97 -1.67 5.69 -15.68
CA GLY A 97 -1.38 5.17 -17.02
C GLY A 97 0.02 5.50 -17.52
N VAL A 98 0.92 6.01 -16.66
CA VAL A 98 2.31 6.33 -16.97
C VAL A 98 3.22 5.61 -15.98
N GLU A 99 4.02 4.65 -16.46
CA GLU A 99 5.10 4.11 -15.62
C GLU A 99 6.20 5.17 -15.49
N ALA A 100 6.48 5.63 -14.26
CA ALA A 100 7.62 6.49 -14.02
C ALA A 100 8.91 5.74 -14.43
N PRO A 101 10.00 6.42 -14.83
CA PRO A 101 11.23 5.75 -15.26
C PRO A 101 11.85 4.80 -14.21
N THR A 102 11.46 4.94 -12.95
CA THR A 102 11.90 4.12 -11.82
C THR A 102 10.89 3.05 -11.41
N ASP A 103 9.69 3.05 -11.99
CA ASP A 103 8.67 2.03 -11.79
C ASP A 103 8.94 0.91 -12.79
N VAL A 104 9.23 -0.28 -12.26
CA VAL A 104 9.65 -1.42 -13.07
C VAL A 104 8.96 -2.65 -12.53
N ASP A 105 8.34 -3.42 -13.42
CA ASP A 105 7.77 -4.73 -13.11
C ASP A 105 6.67 -4.73 -12.03
N ASN A 106 5.92 -3.64 -11.87
CA ASN A 106 4.80 -3.56 -10.95
C ASN A 106 3.70 -4.57 -11.33
N LYS A 107 3.33 -5.46 -10.41
CA LYS A 107 2.38 -6.57 -10.62
C LYS A 107 1.01 -6.32 -10.01
N GLY A 108 0.78 -5.15 -9.40
CA GLY A 108 -0.47 -4.82 -8.72
C GLY A 108 -0.55 -5.42 -7.31
N PHE A 109 -1.76 -5.75 -6.86
CA PHE A 109 -2.02 -6.25 -5.52
C PHE A 109 -2.97 -7.45 -5.48
N CYS A 110 -2.85 -8.28 -4.45
CA CYS A 110 -3.80 -9.34 -4.13
C CYS A 110 -4.11 -9.36 -2.62
N LEU A 111 -5.37 -9.12 -2.26
CA LEU A 111 -5.81 -8.93 -0.88
C LEU A 111 -6.85 -9.98 -0.45
N ASN A 112 -6.77 -10.39 0.82
CA ASN A 112 -7.81 -11.09 1.57
C ASN A 112 -8.44 -10.09 2.54
N TYR A 113 -9.77 -10.13 2.73
CA TYR A 113 -10.48 -9.16 3.58
C TYR A 113 -11.66 -9.73 4.36
#